data_AF-Q6NNZ7-F1
#
_entry.id   AF-Q6NNZ7-F1
#
_cell.length_a   1.000
_cell.length_b   1.000
_cell.length_c   1.000
_cell.angle_alpha   90.00
_cell.angle_beta   90.00
_cell.angle_gamma   90.00
#
_symmetry.space_group_name_H-M   'P 1'
#
loop_
_entity.id
_entity.type
_entity.pdbx_description
1 polymer ?
#
loop_
_entity_poly.entity_id
_entity_poly.type
_entity_poly.pdbx_seq_one_letter_code
_entity_poly.pdbx_strand_id
1 'polypeptide(L)'
;DTTPDLNAAESSERVAPRLDRRKRAISRTEILKQAEHILQDFGHSKALLEIQYENEVGTGLGPTLEFYALVSAELQRTDLGLWNGSDSYKQNSVTIVDVVKANSAVLHIEDALEATTTDQNTPAVAGASLVSSSTTTTTTTAQQHQHPPTRSSSRSHVLRSGAGQQPVEHSSSSAGANENALNMVIAQQFSDTNSANPAAIDNPSSTTTATTVVQHNTTTNNSSIITTTTTTSYVHAVHGLFPLPLGKSSKLPQMTKAKAKFKFLGKFMAKAVMDSRMLDLPFSLPFYRWLVSEEHSIGLADLMRVAPEVQNTLVRLQDLVRQREYILSDPNIDAMEKTEKIEQLDLDGCPIADLGLDFVLPGHANIELCRGGRDTPVTVHNLHQYISLVTYWFLIEGVQKQFEALREGFDSVFPIQRLRMFYPEELECVFCGSGSEQQHSRWEIKMLQESCRTDHGFHQDSQAIQYLYEILASYNRDEQRAFLQFVTGSPRLPTGGFKALTPPLTIVRKTLDENQNPNDYLPSVMTCVNYLKLPDYSSREVMRQKLKVAANEGSMSFHLS
;
A
#
# COMPACT_ATOMS: atom_id res chain seq x y z
N ASP A 1 53.10 2.69 1.57
CA ASP A 1 52.36 3.84 1.01
C ASP A 1 51.82 3.51 -0.37
N THR A 2 50.90 4.36 -0.86
CA THR A 2 50.07 4.21 -2.07
C THR A 2 49.05 3.06 -2.06
N THR A 3 48.10 3.11 -1.13
CA THR A 3 46.74 2.60 -1.37
C THR A 3 46.04 3.48 -2.41
N PRO A 4 45.36 2.93 -3.44
CA PRO A 4 44.64 3.74 -4.42
C PRO A 4 43.34 4.29 -3.81
N ASP A 5 43.07 5.59 -4.04
CA ASP A 5 41.88 6.28 -3.56
C ASP A 5 40.65 5.90 -4.42
N LEU A 6 39.67 5.23 -3.82
CA LEU A 6 38.48 4.70 -4.50
C LEU A 6 37.49 5.78 -4.99
N ASN A 7 37.86 7.06 -4.87
CA ASN A 7 37.05 8.21 -5.32
C ASN A 7 37.13 8.54 -6.82
N ALA A 8 37.99 7.88 -7.60
CA ALA A 8 38.30 8.30 -8.97
C ALA A 8 37.22 7.96 -10.04
N ALA A 9 36.25 7.09 -9.75
CA ALA A 9 35.30 6.59 -10.75
C ALA A 9 34.10 7.52 -11.08
N GLU A 10 34.05 8.75 -10.55
CA GLU A 10 32.97 9.71 -10.82
C GLU A 10 33.34 10.77 -11.91
N SER A 11 34.44 10.60 -12.64
CA SER A 11 34.92 11.59 -13.64
C SER A 11 34.28 11.46 -15.04
N SER A 12 32.99 11.11 -15.13
CA SER A 12 32.22 11.18 -16.37
C SER A 12 30.96 12.02 -16.16
N GLU A 13 31.04 13.26 -16.63
CA GLU A 13 29.96 14.18 -17.00
C GLU A 13 28.69 14.18 -16.09
N ARG A 14 28.87 14.43 -14.80
CA ARG A 14 27.75 14.77 -13.89
C ARG A 14 27.73 16.26 -13.58
N VAL A 15 26.64 16.93 -13.98
CA VAL A 15 26.28 18.30 -13.56
C VAL A 15 25.64 18.31 -12.15
N ALA A 16 25.45 17.13 -11.54
CA ALA A 16 24.94 16.99 -10.17
C ALA A 16 26.08 17.18 -9.13
N PRO A 17 25.90 18.04 -8.11
CA PRO A 17 26.90 18.19 -7.05
C PRO A 17 27.07 16.89 -6.25
N ARG A 18 28.30 16.59 -5.83
CA ARG A 18 28.56 15.47 -4.89
C ARG A 18 27.85 15.80 -3.57
N LEU A 19 26.76 15.09 -3.29
CA LEU A 19 25.97 15.26 -2.06
C LEU A 19 26.71 14.65 -0.88
N ASP A 20 26.91 15.44 0.17
CA ASP A 20 27.38 14.96 1.47
C ASP A 20 26.51 13.78 1.96
N ARG A 21 27.12 12.81 2.65
CA ARG A 21 26.41 11.69 3.28
C ARG A 21 26.56 11.74 4.79
N ARG A 22 25.49 11.40 5.52
CA ARG A 22 25.51 11.29 6.99
C ARG A 22 25.12 9.89 7.42
N LYS A 23 26.12 9.11 7.82
CA LYS A 23 25.99 7.75 8.32
C LYS A 23 25.38 7.71 9.73
N ARG A 24 24.34 6.90 9.94
CA ARG A 24 23.70 6.65 11.24
C ARG A 24 23.63 5.15 11.51
N ALA A 25 24.09 4.73 12.69
CA ALA A 25 23.85 3.39 13.20
C ALA A 25 22.47 3.36 13.88
N ILE A 26 21.70 2.30 13.63
CA ILE A 26 20.40 2.04 14.27
C ILE A 26 20.23 0.55 14.59
N SER A 27 19.51 0.24 15.65
CA SER A 27 18.99 -1.12 15.85
C SER A 27 17.74 -1.36 14.97
N ARG A 28 17.45 -2.61 14.60
CA ARG A 28 16.14 -3.00 14.04
C ARG A 28 15.01 -2.89 15.08
N THR A 29 15.32 -2.94 16.38
CA THR A 29 14.34 -2.77 17.47
C THR A 29 13.97 -1.29 17.67
N GLU A 30 12.71 -0.99 17.98
CA GLU A 30 12.21 0.39 18.13
C GLU A 30 12.51 1.33 16.93
N ILE A 31 12.63 0.80 15.70
CA ILE A 31 13.09 1.55 14.52
C ILE A 31 12.31 2.85 14.26
N LEU A 32 11.00 2.88 14.51
CA LEU A 32 10.16 4.09 14.40
C LEU A 32 10.62 5.23 15.33
N LYS A 33 10.97 4.91 16.58
CA LYS A 33 11.41 5.86 17.60
C LYS A 33 12.82 6.37 17.32
N GLN A 34 13.69 5.52 16.78
CA GLN A 34 15.00 5.92 16.28
C GLN A 34 14.88 6.83 15.04
N ALA A 35 13.98 6.51 14.11
CA ALA A 35 13.69 7.35 12.94
C ALA A 35 13.16 8.74 13.35
N GLU A 36 12.28 8.81 14.35
CA GLU A 36 11.81 10.07 14.94
C GLU A 36 12.97 10.95 15.44
N HIS A 37 13.90 10.37 16.19
CA HIS A 37 15.08 11.09 16.68
C HIS A 37 16.01 11.52 15.53
N ILE A 38 16.29 10.63 14.57
CA ILE A 38 17.14 10.94 13.40
C ILE A 38 16.57 12.10 12.59
N LEU A 39 15.26 12.13 12.33
CA LEU A 39 14.64 13.22 11.55
C LEU A 39 14.34 14.47 12.38
N GLN A 40 14.28 14.37 13.70
CA GLN A 40 14.32 15.54 14.58
C GLN A 40 15.65 16.28 14.43
N ASP A 41 16.77 15.56 14.49
CA ASP A 41 18.12 16.13 14.52
C ASP A 41 18.68 16.44 13.12
N PHE A 42 18.35 15.61 12.12
CA PHE A 42 18.96 15.66 10.78
C PHE A 42 17.99 15.92 9.62
N GLY A 43 16.68 16.06 9.87
CA GLY A 43 15.69 16.31 8.82
C GLY A 43 16.03 17.53 7.95
N HIS A 44 16.45 18.64 8.56
CA HIS A 44 16.84 19.87 7.86
C HIS A 44 18.16 19.77 7.06
N SER A 45 18.88 18.65 7.15
CA SER A 45 20.17 18.46 6.48
C SER A 45 19.98 18.03 5.03
N LYS A 46 20.60 18.78 4.10
CA LYS A 46 20.70 18.41 2.68
C LYS A 46 21.62 17.21 2.40
N ALA A 47 22.37 16.76 3.40
CA ALA A 47 23.18 15.56 3.28
C ALA A 47 22.27 14.32 3.19
N LEU A 48 22.58 13.40 2.28
CA LEU A 48 21.86 12.14 2.13
C LEU A 48 22.00 11.31 3.42
N LEU A 49 20.90 10.74 3.88
CA LEU A 49 20.94 9.79 4.99
C LEU A 49 21.58 8.47 4.51
N GLU A 50 22.51 7.93 5.29
CA GLU A 50 23.06 6.59 5.07
C GLU A 50 22.90 5.76 6.35
N ILE A 51 22.28 4.58 6.24
CA ILE A 51 21.97 3.72 7.39
C ILE A 51 22.99 2.59 7.52
N GLN A 52 23.33 2.28 8.77
CA GLN A 52 23.95 1.05 9.22
C GLN A 52 23.03 0.39 10.24
N TYR A 53 22.77 -0.91 10.11
CA TYR A 53 22.16 -1.68 11.19
C TYR A 53 23.22 -2.17 12.18
N GLU A 54 22.91 -2.09 13.47
CA GLU A 54 23.77 -2.58 14.54
C GLU A 54 23.97 -4.10 14.43
N ASN A 55 25.23 -4.54 14.58
CA ASN A 55 25.64 -5.95 14.43
C ASN A 55 25.48 -6.54 13.01
N GLU A 56 25.22 -5.70 12.00
CA GLU A 56 25.15 -6.10 10.59
C GLU A 56 26.32 -5.54 9.77
N VAL A 57 26.71 -6.28 8.75
CA VAL A 57 27.80 -5.94 7.83
C VAL A 57 27.25 -5.11 6.67
N GLY A 58 27.86 -3.95 6.42
CA GLY A 58 27.56 -3.10 5.28
C GLY A 58 26.79 -1.82 5.61
N THR A 59 27.00 -0.79 4.79
CA THR A 59 26.22 0.45 4.76
C THR A 59 26.00 0.89 3.32
N GLY A 60 25.14 1.87 3.11
CA GLY A 60 24.88 2.45 1.79
C GLY A 60 23.42 2.34 1.37
N LEU A 61 23.20 2.18 0.06
CA LEU A 61 21.88 2.33 -0.55
C LEU A 61 20.87 1.28 -0.06
N GLY A 62 21.23 0.00 -0.05
CA GLY A 62 20.34 -1.10 0.35
C GLY A 62 19.78 -0.97 1.77
N PRO A 63 20.62 -0.91 2.82
CA PRO A 63 20.16 -0.71 4.20
C PRO A 63 19.38 0.59 4.40
N THR A 64 19.68 1.62 3.63
CA THR A 64 18.93 2.90 3.67
C THR A 64 17.54 2.77 3.04
N LEU A 65 17.40 2.09 1.90
CA LEU A 65 16.09 1.82 1.28
C LEU A 65 15.23 0.95 2.20
N GLU A 66 15.84 -0.06 2.83
CA GLU A 66 15.17 -0.89 3.82
C GLU A 66 14.67 -0.06 5.02
N PHE A 67 15.47 0.87 5.53
CA PHE A 67 15.03 1.76 6.62
C PHE A 67 13.77 2.55 6.24
N TYR A 68 13.69 3.10 5.02
CA TYR A 68 12.47 3.77 4.55
C TYR A 68 11.28 2.80 4.44
N ALA A 69 11.50 1.55 4.02
CA ALA A 69 10.46 0.52 3.95
C ALA A 69 9.97 0.09 5.35
N LEU A 70 10.87 -0.19 6.29
CA LEU A 70 10.54 -0.60 7.66
C LEU A 70 9.85 0.51 8.46
N VAL A 71 10.30 1.77 8.33
CA VAL A 71 9.62 2.91 8.97
C VAL A 71 8.24 3.14 8.34
N SER A 72 8.09 2.91 7.03
CA SER A 72 6.78 2.92 6.36
C SER A 72 5.84 1.83 6.91
N ALA A 73 6.35 0.62 7.17
CA ALA A 73 5.57 -0.46 7.77
C ALA A 73 5.20 -0.15 9.23
N GLU A 74 6.14 0.30 10.07
CA GLU A 74 5.87 0.69 11.45
C GLU A 74 4.84 1.82 11.56
N LEU A 75 4.86 2.79 10.65
CA LEU A 75 3.85 3.85 10.59
C LEU A 75 2.43 3.31 10.31
N GLN A 76 2.27 2.13 9.72
CA GLN A 76 0.98 1.48 9.44
C GLN A 76 0.44 0.65 10.61
N ARG A 77 1.15 0.55 11.74
CA ARG A 77 0.68 -0.22 12.91
C ARG A 77 -0.64 0.29 13.49
N THR A 78 -1.54 -0.64 13.82
CA THR A 78 -2.87 -0.33 14.37
C THR A 78 -2.81 0.35 15.74
N ASP A 79 -1.86 -0.03 16.61
CA ASP A 79 -1.70 0.50 17.97
C ASP A 79 -1.23 1.97 18.04
N LEU A 80 -0.80 2.52 16.90
CA LEU A 80 -0.52 3.95 16.77
C LEU A 80 -1.81 4.79 16.66
N GLY A 81 -2.91 4.20 16.17
CA GLY A 81 -4.21 4.87 16.03
C GLY A 81 -4.21 6.04 15.04
N LEU A 82 -3.38 5.98 13.99
CA LEU A 82 -3.20 7.07 13.03
C LEU A 82 -4.19 7.04 11.87
N TRP A 83 -4.59 5.85 11.43
CA TRP A 83 -5.28 5.64 10.16
C TRP A 83 -6.71 5.20 10.37
N ASN A 84 -7.58 5.65 9.46
CA ASN A 84 -8.89 5.07 9.28
C ASN A 84 -8.73 3.68 8.64
N GLY A 85 -9.21 2.63 9.30
CA GLY A 85 -9.08 1.24 8.83
C GLY A 85 -10.19 0.36 9.38
N SER A 86 -10.47 -0.77 8.72
CA SER A 86 -11.65 -1.61 8.99
C SER A 86 -11.80 -2.07 10.45
N ASP A 87 -10.70 -2.24 11.19
CA ASP A 87 -10.76 -2.64 12.60
C ASP A 87 -11.15 -1.49 13.55
N SER A 88 -11.01 -0.23 13.13
CA SER A 88 -11.54 0.92 13.88
C SER A 88 -13.06 0.90 13.99
N TYR A 89 -13.74 0.40 12.96
CA TYR A 89 -15.20 0.24 12.91
C TYR A 89 -15.68 -0.95 13.75
N LYS A 90 -14.94 -2.08 13.71
CA LYS A 90 -15.32 -3.33 14.40
C LYS A 90 -15.34 -3.23 15.93
N GLN A 91 -14.63 -2.27 16.52
CA GLN A 91 -14.41 -2.24 17.98
C GLN A 91 -15.30 -1.27 18.76
N ASN A 92 -16.00 -0.30 18.14
CA ASN A 92 -16.56 0.84 18.89
C ASN A 92 -17.94 1.40 18.49
N SER A 93 -18.64 0.89 17.47
CA SER A 93 -19.99 1.42 17.17
C SER A 93 -20.82 0.53 16.25
N VAL A 94 -22.14 0.58 16.43
CA VAL A 94 -23.13 0.23 15.40
C VAL A 94 -22.83 1.08 14.16
N THR A 95 -22.57 0.45 13.01
CA THR A 95 -22.33 1.21 11.77
C THR A 95 -23.64 1.77 11.22
N ILE A 96 -23.59 2.82 10.38
CA ILE A 96 -24.80 3.30 9.67
C ILE A 96 -25.47 2.19 8.86
N VAL A 97 -24.68 1.20 8.40
CA VAL A 97 -25.18 0.02 7.69
C VAL A 97 -25.90 -0.94 8.64
N ASP A 98 -25.42 -1.13 9.86
CA ASP A 98 -26.09 -1.97 10.87
C ASP A 98 -27.38 -1.31 11.36
N VAL A 99 -27.39 0.01 11.55
CA VAL A 99 -28.60 0.78 11.89
C VAL A 99 -29.67 0.61 10.81
N VAL A 100 -29.32 0.89 9.54
CA VAL A 100 -30.26 0.74 8.40
C VAL A 100 -30.74 -0.71 8.27
N LYS A 101 -29.84 -1.70 8.33
CA LYS A 101 -30.20 -3.12 8.23
C LYS A 101 -31.08 -3.60 9.38
N ALA A 102 -30.81 -3.18 10.62
CA ALA A 102 -31.59 -3.57 11.77
C ALA A 102 -33.03 -3.06 11.65
N ASN A 103 -33.20 -1.80 11.26
CA ASN A 103 -34.52 -1.17 11.22
C ASN A 103 -35.35 -1.66 10.01
N SER A 104 -34.73 -1.86 8.82
CA SER A 104 -35.40 -2.55 7.71
C SER A 104 -35.80 -3.99 8.05
N ALA A 105 -34.99 -4.71 8.84
CA ALA A 105 -35.32 -6.08 9.26
C ALA A 105 -36.45 -6.12 10.31
N VAL A 106 -36.57 -5.11 11.18
CA VAL A 106 -37.68 -5.00 12.15
C VAL A 106 -39.00 -4.72 11.43
N LEU A 107 -39.02 -3.77 10.48
CA LEU A 107 -40.23 -3.45 9.71
C LEU A 107 -40.76 -4.67 8.93
N HIS A 108 -39.88 -5.47 8.32
CA HIS A 108 -40.29 -6.72 7.65
C HIS A 108 -40.81 -7.81 8.61
N ILE A 109 -40.49 -7.75 9.91
CA ILE A 109 -41.07 -8.63 10.93
C ILE A 109 -42.44 -8.11 11.35
N GLU A 110 -42.63 -6.80 11.46
CA GLU A 110 -43.92 -6.17 11.80
C GLU A 110 -44.95 -6.36 10.67
N ASP A 111 -44.60 -6.13 9.41
CA ASP A 111 -45.42 -6.49 8.23
C ASP A 111 -45.84 -7.98 8.25
N ALA A 112 -44.92 -8.87 8.63
CA ALA A 112 -45.18 -10.30 8.71
C ALA A 112 -46.06 -10.69 9.92
N LEU A 113 -46.07 -9.91 11.01
CA LEU A 113 -46.97 -10.12 12.14
C LEU A 113 -48.36 -9.53 11.88
N GLU A 114 -48.48 -8.34 11.29
CA GLU A 114 -49.79 -7.76 10.95
C GLU A 114 -50.55 -8.67 9.97
N ALA A 115 -49.84 -9.26 8.99
CA ALA A 115 -50.38 -10.29 8.08
C ALA A 115 -50.89 -11.58 8.77
N THR A 116 -50.68 -11.78 10.08
CA THR A 116 -51.16 -12.95 10.84
C THR A 116 -52.34 -12.68 11.77
N THR A 117 -52.88 -11.46 11.83
CA THR A 117 -53.96 -11.10 12.77
C THR A 117 -55.38 -11.00 12.20
N THR A 118 -55.58 -11.34 10.92
CA THR A 118 -56.92 -11.44 10.30
C THR A 118 -57.16 -12.76 9.57
N ASP A 119 -57.45 -13.83 10.32
CA ASP A 119 -58.71 -14.58 10.16
C ASP A 119 -58.82 -15.75 11.15
N GLN A 120 -59.95 -15.83 11.86
CA GLN A 120 -60.38 -17.06 12.55
C GLN A 120 -61.76 -17.47 12.04
N ASN A 121 -61.83 -18.54 11.24
CA ASN A 121 -62.89 -19.56 11.40
C ASN A 121 -62.67 -20.87 10.61
N THR A 122 -62.62 -21.97 11.37
CA THR A 122 -63.02 -23.36 10.98
C THR A 122 -62.17 -24.16 9.97
N PRO A 123 -62.19 -25.53 10.03
CA PRO A 123 -60.93 -26.29 9.92
C PRO A 123 -60.84 -27.40 8.85
N ALA A 124 -59.59 -27.76 8.57
CA ALA A 124 -59.06 -29.08 8.17
C ALA A 124 -59.46 -29.70 6.81
N VAL A 125 -58.45 -30.14 6.03
CA VAL A 125 -58.14 -31.54 5.66
C VAL A 125 -56.90 -31.59 4.73
N ALA A 126 -55.88 -32.38 5.10
CA ALA A 126 -54.74 -32.86 4.28
C ALA A 126 -53.85 -31.80 3.54
N GLY A 127 -52.57 -32.03 3.22
CA GLY A 127 -51.67 -33.15 3.47
C GLY A 127 -50.49 -33.13 2.47
N ALA A 128 -49.32 -33.64 2.87
CA ALA A 128 -48.12 -33.93 2.06
C ALA A 128 -47.15 -32.78 1.65
N SER A 129 -45.93 -32.92 2.18
CA SER A 129 -44.62 -32.87 1.46
C SER A 129 -44.10 -31.58 0.82
N LEU A 130 -43.07 -31.03 1.47
CA LEU A 130 -42.08 -30.14 0.89
C LEU A 130 -41.22 -30.86 -0.17
N VAL A 131 -41.06 -30.26 -1.36
CA VAL A 131 -40.01 -30.61 -2.33
C VAL A 131 -39.37 -29.31 -2.82
N SER A 132 -38.07 -29.16 -2.57
CA SER A 132 -37.30 -28.01 -3.04
C SER A 132 -36.93 -28.16 -4.51
N SER A 133 -37.18 -27.14 -5.33
CA SER A 133 -36.74 -27.08 -6.73
C SER A 133 -35.79 -25.90 -6.97
N SER A 134 -34.54 -26.23 -7.31
CA SER A 134 -33.54 -25.29 -7.81
C SER A 134 -33.79 -24.98 -9.29
N THR A 135 -33.91 -23.70 -9.66
CA THR A 135 -34.07 -23.28 -11.06
C THR A 135 -32.74 -22.88 -11.67
N THR A 136 -32.28 -23.67 -12.64
CA THR A 136 -31.14 -23.35 -13.52
C THR A 136 -31.67 -22.61 -14.75
N THR A 137 -31.09 -21.46 -15.10
CA THR A 137 -31.48 -20.72 -16.32
C THR A 137 -30.32 -20.67 -17.32
N THR A 138 -30.40 -21.51 -18.35
CA THR A 138 -29.57 -21.41 -19.55
C THR A 138 -30.08 -20.28 -20.46
N THR A 139 -29.17 -19.53 -21.09
CA THR A 139 -29.52 -18.52 -22.11
C THR A 139 -28.79 -18.80 -23.42
N THR A 140 -29.55 -18.79 -24.51
CA THR A 140 -29.13 -19.24 -25.84
C THR A 140 -28.49 -18.12 -26.66
N THR A 141 -27.50 -18.46 -27.48
CA THR A 141 -26.85 -17.56 -28.44
C THR A 141 -27.75 -17.20 -29.63
N ALA A 142 -27.78 -15.92 -30.01
CA ALA A 142 -28.21 -15.47 -31.33
C ALA A 142 -27.24 -14.39 -31.87
N GLN A 143 -26.81 -14.54 -33.12
CA GLN A 143 -25.91 -13.59 -33.80
C GLN A 143 -26.73 -12.52 -34.54
N GLN A 144 -26.29 -11.26 -34.50
CA GLN A 144 -26.59 -10.27 -35.54
C GLN A 144 -25.45 -9.24 -35.68
N HIS A 145 -25.14 -8.86 -36.92
CA HIS A 145 -24.12 -7.87 -37.27
C HIS A 145 -24.60 -6.44 -37.05
N GLN A 146 -23.69 -5.52 -36.65
CA GLN A 146 -23.56 -4.20 -37.28
C GLN A 146 -22.24 -3.48 -36.93
N HIS A 147 -21.84 -2.55 -37.80
CA HIS A 147 -20.53 -1.88 -37.82
C HIS A 147 -20.43 -0.65 -36.89
N PRO A 148 -19.21 -0.26 -36.45
CA PRO A 148 -18.97 1.03 -35.79
C PRO A 148 -18.78 2.17 -36.82
N PRO A 149 -19.21 3.41 -36.51
CA PRO A 149 -18.94 4.57 -37.36
C PRO A 149 -17.58 5.21 -37.03
N THR A 150 -16.71 5.32 -38.03
CA THR A 150 -15.55 6.21 -37.99
C THR A 150 -15.95 7.60 -38.51
N ARG A 151 -15.38 8.67 -37.92
CA ARG A 151 -15.57 10.03 -38.45
C ARG A 151 -14.22 10.75 -38.53
N SER A 152 -13.79 11.01 -39.76
CA SER A 152 -12.59 11.76 -40.09
C SER A 152 -12.91 13.24 -40.34
N SER A 153 -11.94 14.11 -40.10
CA SER A 153 -11.84 15.40 -40.78
C SER A 153 -10.39 15.90 -40.77
N SER A 154 -9.78 15.90 -41.95
CA SER A 154 -8.47 16.50 -42.19
C SER A 154 -8.62 17.97 -42.55
N ARG A 155 -7.69 18.84 -42.12
CA ARG A 155 -7.41 20.08 -42.86
C ARG A 155 -5.96 20.51 -42.72
N SER A 156 -5.31 20.69 -43.86
CA SER A 156 -3.92 21.12 -44.01
C SER A 156 -3.82 22.62 -44.25
N HIS A 157 -2.67 23.23 -43.95
CA HIS A 157 -2.22 24.46 -44.60
C HIS A 157 -0.68 24.58 -44.68
N VAL A 158 -0.24 25.28 -45.73
CA VAL A 158 1.10 25.34 -46.34
C VAL A 158 1.22 26.76 -46.98
N LEU A 159 2.35 27.47 -47.15
CA LEU A 159 3.80 27.20 -47.09
C LEU A 159 4.55 28.49 -46.62
N ARG A 160 5.69 28.41 -45.91
CA ARG A 160 6.85 29.28 -46.26
C ARG A 160 8.23 28.77 -45.80
N SER A 161 9.26 29.14 -46.56
CA SER A 161 10.62 28.60 -46.54
C SER A 161 11.70 29.66 -46.26
N GLY A 162 12.91 29.19 -45.90
CA GLY A 162 14.16 29.95 -45.79
C GLY A 162 15.18 29.18 -44.92
N ALA A 163 15.92 28.19 -45.44
CA ALA A 163 17.13 28.30 -46.27
C ALA A 163 18.37 28.77 -45.47
N GLY A 164 19.37 27.88 -45.28
CA GLY A 164 20.60 28.22 -44.51
C GLY A 164 21.57 27.05 -44.20
N GLN A 165 22.10 26.41 -45.24
CA GLN A 165 23.45 25.76 -45.34
C GLN A 165 23.99 24.78 -44.25
N GLN A 166 24.43 23.60 -44.73
CA GLN A 166 25.46 22.75 -44.07
C GLN A 166 26.88 23.36 -44.26
N PRO A 167 27.93 22.76 -43.66
CA PRO A 167 28.65 21.71 -44.40
C PRO A 167 28.96 20.44 -43.59
N VAL A 168 29.39 19.41 -44.32
CA VAL A 168 29.73 18.05 -43.87
C VAL A 168 31.25 17.88 -43.87
N GLU A 169 31.81 17.15 -42.91
CA GLU A 169 33.09 16.45 -43.12
C GLU A 169 33.04 15.00 -42.63
N HIS A 170 33.77 14.13 -43.33
CA HIS A 170 33.93 12.71 -43.04
C HIS A 170 35.21 12.46 -42.23
N SER A 171 35.18 11.52 -41.28
CA SER A 171 36.32 10.61 -41.04
C SER A 171 35.86 9.31 -40.37
N SER A 172 36.69 8.27 -40.49
CA SER A 172 36.35 6.88 -40.14
C SER A 172 37.17 6.32 -38.97
N SER A 173 36.72 5.14 -38.51
CA SER A 173 37.50 4.03 -37.91
C SER A 173 38.00 4.10 -36.45
N SER A 174 37.65 3.02 -35.74
CA SER A 174 38.41 2.26 -34.72
C SER A 174 38.86 2.92 -33.41
N ALA A 175 38.21 2.50 -32.31
CA ALA A 175 38.89 2.03 -31.10
C ALA A 175 37.95 1.12 -30.30
N GLY A 176 38.24 -0.19 -30.27
CA GLY A 176 37.64 -1.13 -29.31
C GLY A 176 38.59 -1.37 -28.14
N ALA A 177 38.07 -1.99 -27.08
CA ALA A 177 38.75 -2.39 -25.84
C ALA A 177 39.16 -1.26 -24.88
N ASN A 178 38.35 -1.04 -23.82
CA ASN A 178 38.87 -1.03 -22.44
C ASN A 178 37.86 -1.19 -21.27
N GLU A 179 36.63 -1.70 -21.46
CA GLU A 179 35.69 -1.87 -20.33
C GLU A 179 35.93 -3.13 -19.46
N ASN A 180 36.61 -4.16 -19.97
CA ASN A 180 36.77 -5.44 -19.24
C ASN A 180 37.76 -5.41 -18.06
N ALA A 181 38.53 -4.33 -17.87
CA ALA A 181 39.58 -4.27 -16.84
C ALA A 181 39.05 -3.99 -15.42
N LEU A 182 37.94 -3.24 -15.29
CA LEU A 182 37.40 -2.82 -13.99
C LEU A 182 36.58 -3.92 -13.28
N ASN A 183 35.91 -4.81 -14.04
CA ASN A 183 35.07 -5.86 -13.46
C ASN A 183 35.85 -7.08 -12.92
N MET A 184 37.16 -7.22 -13.21
CA MET A 184 37.95 -8.35 -12.69
C MET A 184 38.41 -8.20 -11.23
N VAL A 185 38.62 -6.96 -10.74
CA VAL A 185 39.28 -6.73 -9.45
C VAL A 185 38.42 -7.16 -8.25
N ILE A 186 37.09 -7.10 -8.38
CA ILE A 186 36.16 -7.46 -7.31
C ILE A 186 35.99 -8.99 -7.16
N ALA A 187 36.25 -9.77 -8.23
CA ALA A 187 36.03 -11.21 -8.24
C ALA A 187 37.19 -12.04 -7.66
N GLN A 188 38.40 -11.48 -7.53
CA GLN A 188 39.61 -12.21 -7.13
C GLN A 188 40.03 -12.06 -5.66
N GLN A 189 39.37 -11.21 -4.85
CA GLN A 189 39.82 -10.91 -3.48
C GLN A 189 39.24 -11.80 -2.36
N PHE A 190 38.40 -12.78 -2.67
CA PHE A 190 37.87 -13.73 -1.67
C PHE A 190 37.91 -15.18 -2.20
N SER A 191 39.07 -15.82 -2.06
CA SER A 191 39.25 -17.25 -2.37
C SER A 191 40.12 -18.01 -1.37
N ASP A 192 40.83 -17.33 -0.46
CA ASP A 192 41.81 -17.94 0.44
C ASP A 192 41.48 -17.76 1.93
N THR A 193 40.62 -18.63 2.48
CA THR A 193 40.74 -19.13 3.87
C THR A 193 39.88 -20.38 4.08
N ASN A 194 40.47 -21.57 3.94
CA ASN A 194 40.14 -22.69 4.83
C ASN A 194 41.22 -23.78 4.78
N SER A 195 41.80 -24.07 5.94
CA SER A 195 42.75 -25.19 6.14
C SER A 195 42.82 -25.54 7.62
N ALA A 196 42.08 -26.57 8.04
CA ALA A 196 42.47 -27.53 9.09
C ALA A 196 41.32 -28.49 9.46
N ASN A 197 41.70 -29.75 9.70
CA ASN A 197 40.95 -30.83 10.32
C ASN A 197 41.98 -31.55 11.25
N PRO A 198 41.67 -32.55 12.11
CA PRO A 198 40.39 -32.96 12.74
C PRO A 198 40.52 -33.15 14.29
N ALA A 199 39.42 -33.48 14.97
CA ALA A 199 39.43 -34.25 16.24
C ALA A 199 38.10 -34.99 16.45
N ALA A 200 38.14 -36.16 17.09
CA ALA A 200 37.02 -37.11 17.20
C ALA A 200 36.36 -37.14 18.59
N ILE A 201 35.20 -37.81 18.71
CA ILE A 201 34.89 -38.84 19.74
C ILE A 201 33.56 -39.57 19.42
N ASP A 202 33.50 -40.84 19.80
CA ASP A 202 32.49 -41.87 19.46
C ASP A 202 31.21 -41.88 20.34
N ASN A 203 30.05 -42.16 19.70
CA ASN A 203 29.02 -43.20 19.99
C ASN A 203 28.50 -43.52 21.43
N PRO A 204 27.43 -44.33 21.62
CA PRO A 204 26.16 -44.51 20.86
C PRO A 204 24.90 -44.64 21.78
N SER A 205 23.77 -45.15 21.22
CA SER A 205 22.79 -46.11 21.81
C SER A 205 21.32 -45.69 22.09
N SER A 206 20.45 -45.93 21.08
CA SER A 206 19.32 -46.90 21.07
C SER A 206 18.19 -46.94 22.14
N THR A 207 16.97 -46.60 21.67
CA THR A 207 15.71 -47.40 21.72
C THR A 207 14.84 -47.53 23.00
N THR A 208 13.51 -47.58 22.75
CA THR A 208 12.43 -48.37 23.43
C THR A 208 11.44 -47.66 24.39
N THR A 209 10.26 -47.34 23.84
CA THR A 209 8.89 -47.72 24.28
C THR A 209 8.59 -47.97 25.77
N ALA A 210 7.59 -47.25 26.33
CA ALA A 210 6.37 -47.87 26.92
C ALA A 210 5.32 -46.87 27.44
N THR A 211 4.05 -47.22 27.21
CA THR A 211 2.82 -46.56 27.66
C THR A 211 2.55 -46.75 29.16
N THR A 212 2.03 -45.71 29.85
CA THR A 212 1.12 -45.92 31.00
C THR A 212 0.06 -44.81 31.05
N VAL A 213 -1.22 -45.20 31.13
CA VAL A 213 -2.36 -44.31 31.38
C VAL A 213 -2.77 -44.43 32.85
N VAL A 214 -2.78 -43.33 33.60
CA VAL A 214 -3.54 -43.23 34.87
C VAL A 214 -4.17 -41.84 34.97
N GLN A 215 -5.47 -41.81 35.24
CA GLN A 215 -6.27 -40.59 35.38
C GLN A 215 -6.65 -40.40 36.85
N HIS A 216 -6.26 -39.28 37.47
CA HIS A 216 -6.83 -38.86 38.75
C HIS A 216 -6.82 -37.34 38.90
N ASN A 217 -7.95 -36.81 39.36
CA ASN A 217 -8.16 -35.39 39.62
C ASN A 217 -7.69 -35.02 41.03
N THR A 218 -6.84 -34.01 41.19
CA THR A 218 -7.03 -32.99 42.25
C THR A 218 -6.38 -31.64 41.89
N THR A 219 -7.02 -30.57 42.30
CA THR A 219 -6.64 -29.17 42.10
C THR A 219 -5.39 -28.76 42.89
N THR A 220 -4.42 -28.09 42.24
CA THR A 220 -3.46 -27.22 42.93
C THR A 220 -3.09 -26.01 42.06
N ASN A 221 -3.02 -24.83 42.66
CA ASN A 221 -2.68 -23.57 41.99
C ASN A 221 -1.28 -23.61 41.34
N ASN A 222 -1.15 -23.05 40.14
CA ASN A 222 0.14 -22.59 39.64
C ASN A 222 -0.04 -21.26 38.89
N SER A 223 0.65 -20.22 39.37
CA SER A 223 0.64 -18.88 38.78
C SER A 223 1.48 -18.87 37.51
N SER A 224 0.87 -19.09 36.35
CA SER A 224 1.51 -18.90 35.06
C SER A 224 1.57 -17.40 34.73
N ILE A 225 2.80 -16.88 34.64
CA ILE A 225 3.06 -15.54 34.09
C ILE A 225 2.65 -15.58 32.62
N ILE A 226 1.53 -14.93 32.28
CA ILE A 226 1.12 -14.77 30.89
C ILE A 226 2.03 -13.72 30.26
N THR A 227 3.11 -14.18 29.63
CA THR A 227 3.88 -13.35 28.70
C THR A 227 3.02 -13.13 27.46
N THR A 228 2.20 -12.08 27.47
CA THR A 228 1.41 -11.67 26.30
C THR A 228 2.34 -11.20 25.19
N THR A 229 2.71 -12.10 24.28
CA THR A 229 3.28 -11.73 22.97
C THR A 229 2.21 -10.97 22.19
N THR A 230 2.22 -9.64 22.30
CA THR A 230 1.33 -8.76 21.53
C THR A 230 1.69 -8.88 20.06
N THR A 231 0.86 -9.58 19.28
CA THR A 231 1.00 -9.66 17.83
C THR A 231 0.68 -8.30 17.22
N THR A 232 1.72 -7.58 16.79
CA THR A 232 1.58 -6.30 16.08
C THR A 232 0.76 -6.51 14.80
N SER A 233 -0.37 -5.82 14.67
CA SER A 233 -1.16 -5.79 13.45
C SER A 233 -0.99 -4.46 12.70
N TYR A 234 -1.19 -4.50 11.39
CA TYR A 234 -0.98 -3.38 10.47
C TYR A 234 -2.28 -3.05 9.75
N VAL A 235 -2.48 -1.76 9.45
CA VAL A 235 -3.64 -1.26 8.72
C VAL A 235 -3.47 -1.56 7.23
N HIS A 236 -4.40 -2.32 6.67
CA HIS A 236 -4.53 -2.53 5.23
C HIS A 236 -5.74 -1.77 4.70
N ALA A 237 -5.51 -0.70 3.95
CA ALA A 237 -6.56 0.15 3.38
C ALA A 237 -6.59 0.02 1.85
N VAL A 238 -7.69 -0.54 1.32
CA VAL A 238 -7.88 -0.91 -0.10
C VAL A 238 -7.92 0.29 -1.07
N HIS A 239 -8.05 1.51 -0.53
CA HIS A 239 -8.05 2.77 -1.31
C HIS A 239 -6.99 3.74 -0.80
N GLY A 240 -5.98 3.22 -0.08
CA GLY A 240 -4.93 3.97 0.57
C GLY A 240 -5.30 4.50 1.96
N LEU A 241 -4.26 4.82 2.72
CA LEU A 241 -4.30 5.35 4.08
C LEU A 241 -4.87 6.77 4.09
N PHE A 242 -5.77 7.03 5.04
CA PHE A 242 -6.28 8.36 5.38
C PHE A 242 -6.35 8.52 6.91
N PRO A 243 -6.17 9.71 7.49
CA PRO A 243 -6.10 9.84 8.95
C PRO A 243 -7.41 9.45 9.64
N LEU A 244 -7.31 8.88 10.85
CA LEU A 244 -8.45 8.66 11.72
C LEU A 244 -9.01 10.01 12.21
N PRO A 245 -10.34 10.26 12.13
CA PRO A 245 -10.94 11.48 12.64
C PRO A 245 -10.75 11.66 14.17
N LEU A 246 -10.50 12.91 14.59
CA LEU A 246 -10.39 13.33 15.99
C LEU A 246 -11.52 14.28 16.36
N GLY A 247 -12.29 13.94 17.39
CA GLY A 247 -13.34 14.79 17.93
C GLY A 247 -12.80 16.01 18.69
N LYS A 248 -13.66 17.03 18.85
CA LYS A 248 -13.34 18.21 19.68
C LYS A 248 -13.04 17.86 21.14
N SER A 249 -13.68 16.80 21.65
CA SER A 249 -13.52 16.23 23.00
C SER A 249 -12.39 15.20 23.13
N SER A 250 -11.62 14.92 22.07
CA SER A 250 -10.53 13.92 22.11
C SER A 250 -9.53 14.21 23.22
N LYS A 251 -9.15 13.17 23.98
CA LYS A 251 -8.23 13.28 25.12
C LYS A 251 -6.91 13.93 24.68
N LEU A 252 -6.50 14.99 25.38
CA LEU A 252 -5.32 15.80 25.04
C LEU A 252 -4.05 14.96 24.78
N PRO A 253 -3.69 13.93 25.59
CA PRO A 253 -2.52 13.09 25.32
C PRO A 253 -2.59 12.33 23.99
N GLN A 254 -3.78 11.83 23.62
CA GLN A 254 -4.00 11.10 22.36
C GLN A 254 -3.86 12.04 21.16
N MET A 255 -4.47 13.23 21.23
CA MET A 255 -4.36 14.26 20.20
C MET A 255 -2.89 14.71 20.03
N THR A 256 -2.17 14.93 21.12
CA THR A 256 -0.74 15.31 21.07
C THR A 256 0.12 14.19 20.47
N LYS A 257 -0.11 12.92 20.83
CA LYS A 257 0.56 11.76 20.22
C LYS A 257 0.32 11.70 18.71
N ALA A 258 -0.94 11.84 18.29
CA ALA A 258 -1.32 11.84 16.87
C ALA A 258 -0.64 12.98 16.11
N LYS A 259 -0.74 14.23 16.59
CA LYS A 259 -0.06 15.39 15.98
C LYS A 259 1.46 15.20 15.88
N ALA A 260 2.10 14.66 16.92
CA ALA A 260 3.54 14.37 16.88
C ALA A 260 3.91 13.35 15.80
N LYS A 261 3.15 12.25 15.68
CA LYS A 261 3.34 11.23 14.64
C LYS A 261 3.10 11.77 13.23
N PHE A 262 2.06 12.59 13.02
CA PHE A 262 1.82 13.24 11.72
C PHE A 262 2.90 14.27 11.35
N LYS A 263 3.42 15.02 12.33
CA LYS A 263 4.57 15.92 12.13
C LYS A 263 5.86 15.18 11.79
N PHE A 264 6.11 14.03 12.43
CA PHE A 264 7.18 13.13 12.04
C PHE A 264 6.98 12.61 10.61
N LEU A 265 5.77 12.15 10.27
CA LEU A 265 5.45 11.69 8.91
C LEU A 265 5.71 12.79 7.86
N GLY A 266 5.34 14.03 8.13
CA GLY A 266 5.67 15.17 7.25
C GLY A 266 7.18 15.30 7.00
N LYS A 267 8.00 15.24 8.06
CA LYS A 267 9.47 15.25 7.94
C LYS A 267 9.99 14.05 7.15
N PHE A 268 9.43 12.87 7.37
CA PHE A 268 9.82 11.62 6.72
C PHE A 268 9.52 11.66 5.21
N MET A 269 8.32 12.12 4.83
CA MET A 269 7.94 12.37 3.44
C MET A 269 8.83 13.41 2.76
N ALA A 270 9.08 14.55 3.42
CA ALA A 270 9.94 15.60 2.89
C ALA A 270 11.39 15.15 2.71
N LYS A 271 11.94 14.37 3.65
CA LYS A 271 13.29 13.83 3.57
C LYS A 271 13.40 12.73 2.51
N ALA A 272 12.37 11.91 2.33
CA ALA A 272 12.31 10.92 1.26
C ALA A 272 12.37 11.58 -0.12
N VAL A 273 11.57 12.63 -0.36
CA VAL A 273 11.64 13.42 -1.62
C VAL A 273 13.01 14.04 -1.82
N MET A 274 13.59 14.65 -0.77
CA MET A 274 14.92 15.27 -0.84
C MET A 274 16.03 14.27 -1.19
N ASP A 275 15.98 13.06 -0.62
CA ASP A 275 16.99 12.01 -0.83
C ASP A 275 16.69 11.13 -2.06
N SER A 276 15.61 11.41 -2.81
CA SER A 276 15.11 10.57 -3.90
C SER A 276 14.90 9.11 -3.45
N ARG A 277 14.05 8.96 -2.43
CA ARG A 277 13.68 7.70 -1.79
C ARG A 277 12.17 7.53 -1.84
N MET A 278 11.74 6.28 -2.03
CA MET A 278 10.33 5.92 -2.02
C MET A 278 9.88 5.48 -0.63
N LEU A 279 8.60 5.70 -0.35
CA LEU A 279 7.90 5.24 0.83
C LEU A 279 6.95 4.11 0.47
N ASP A 280 6.81 3.14 1.36
CA ASP A 280 5.81 2.07 1.22
C ASP A 280 4.51 2.42 1.97
N LEU A 281 4.07 3.67 1.81
CA LEU A 281 2.86 4.22 2.42
C LEU A 281 1.85 4.57 1.31
N PRO A 282 0.94 3.66 0.94
CA PRO A 282 -0.08 3.96 -0.07
C PRO A 282 -1.10 4.92 0.55
N PHE A 283 -0.98 6.22 0.32
CA PHE A 283 -1.99 7.19 0.77
C PHE A 283 -3.16 7.28 -0.21
N SER A 284 -4.36 7.58 0.29
CA SER A 284 -5.53 7.81 -0.56
C SER A 284 -5.44 9.15 -1.30
N LEU A 285 -6.10 9.29 -2.46
CA LEU A 285 -6.10 10.54 -3.22
C LEU A 285 -6.51 11.80 -2.41
N PRO A 286 -7.51 11.74 -1.49
CA PRO A 286 -7.83 12.86 -0.60
C PRO A 286 -6.68 13.28 0.32
N PHE A 287 -5.78 12.37 0.69
CA PHE A 287 -4.57 12.69 1.46
C PHE A 287 -3.61 13.58 0.64
N TYR A 288 -3.40 13.26 -0.64
CA TYR A 288 -2.55 14.08 -1.51
C TYR A 288 -3.15 15.46 -1.79
N ARG A 289 -4.48 15.55 -1.95
CA ARG A 289 -5.20 16.84 -2.04
C ARG A 289 -5.00 17.68 -0.77
N TRP A 290 -5.10 17.07 0.40
CA TRP A 290 -4.70 17.71 1.66
C TRP A 290 -3.21 18.10 1.68
N LEU A 291 -2.32 17.32 1.10
CA LEU A 291 -0.88 17.66 1.07
C LEU A 291 -0.59 18.95 0.27
N VAL A 292 -1.30 19.20 -0.84
CA VAL A 292 -1.11 20.39 -1.71
C VAL A 292 -2.03 21.58 -1.42
N SER A 293 -2.83 21.52 -0.36
CA SER A 293 -3.82 22.54 0.03
C SER A 293 -5.05 22.65 -0.88
N GLU A 294 -5.52 21.50 -1.35
CA GLU A 294 -6.72 21.33 -2.18
C GLU A 294 -7.87 20.63 -1.42
N GLU A 295 -7.89 20.71 -0.08
CA GLU A 295 -8.93 20.09 0.76
C GLU A 295 -10.34 20.61 0.46
N HIS A 296 -10.46 21.83 -0.05
CA HIS A 296 -11.71 22.43 -0.52
C HIS A 296 -12.31 21.75 -1.76
N SER A 297 -11.54 20.91 -2.48
CA SER A 297 -12.02 20.14 -3.63
C SER A 297 -12.57 18.76 -3.26
N ILE A 298 -12.45 18.36 -1.99
CA ILE A 298 -12.79 17.02 -1.49
C ILE A 298 -14.28 16.99 -1.10
N GLY A 299 -15.02 15.98 -1.57
CA GLY A 299 -16.46 15.87 -1.32
C GLY A 299 -16.97 14.44 -1.09
N LEU A 300 -18.30 14.26 -1.16
CA LEU A 300 -18.96 12.97 -0.90
C LEU A 300 -18.44 11.84 -1.81
N ALA A 301 -18.05 12.15 -3.05
CA ALA A 301 -17.44 11.16 -3.96
C ALA A 301 -16.09 10.64 -3.45
N ASP A 302 -15.32 11.47 -2.75
CA ASP A 302 -14.01 11.11 -2.21
C ASP A 302 -14.09 10.27 -0.93
N LEU A 303 -15.21 10.36 -0.20
CA LEU A 303 -15.47 9.51 0.96
C LEU A 303 -15.44 8.02 0.60
N MET A 304 -15.69 7.67 -0.66
CA MET A 304 -15.57 6.30 -1.18
C MET A 304 -14.16 5.73 -0.98
N ARG A 305 -13.12 6.57 -1.02
CA ARG A 305 -11.72 6.16 -0.80
C ARG A 305 -11.30 6.13 0.67
N VAL A 306 -12.20 6.47 1.59
CA VAL A 306 -11.90 6.61 3.03
C VAL A 306 -12.83 5.73 3.86
N ALA A 307 -14.13 5.76 3.61
CA ALA A 307 -15.16 4.96 4.25
C ALA A 307 -16.24 4.56 3.22
N PRO A 308 -15.96 3.56 2.34
CA PRO A 308 -16.89 3.17 1.26
C PRO A 308 -18.29 2.80 1.77
N GLU A 309 -18.35 2.10 2.90
CA GLU A 309 -19.60 1.65 3.54
C GLU A 309 -20.49 2.84 3.93
N VAL A 310 -19.90 3.89 4.51
CA VAL A 310 -20.61 5.13 4.85
C VAL A 310 -20.99 5.90 3.59
N GLN A 311 -20.08 6.01 2.61
CA GLN A 311 -20.31 6.75 1.38
C GLN A 311 -21.47 6.17 0.55
N ASN A 312 -21.54 4.83 0.45
CA ASN A 312 -22.64 4.15 -0.23
C ASN A 312 -23.99 4.53 0.37
N THR A 313 -24.14 4.49 1.70
CA THR A 313 -25.39 4.88 2.38
C THR A 313 -25.69 6.37 2.20
N LEU A 314 -24.70 7.25 2.35
CA LEU A 314 -24.88 8.69 2.16
C LEU A 314 -25.30 9.09 0.74
N VAL A 315 -24.82 8.38 -0.31
CA VAL A 315 -25.28 8.62 -1.69
C VAL A 315 -26.77 8.32 -1.84
N ARG A 316 -27.26 7.22 -1.25
CA ARG A 316 -28.69 6.87 -1.29
C ARG A 316 -29.55 7.92 -0.58
N LEU A 317 -29.11 8.37 0.60
CA LEU A 317 -29.75 9.48 1.32
C LEU A 317 -29.69 10.80 0.53
N GLN A 318 -28.62 11.03 -0.23
CA GLN A 318 -28.45 12.21 -1.09
C GLN A 318 -29.41 12.22 -2.29
N ASP A 319 -29.82 11.05 -2.78
CA ASP A 319 -30.87 10.92 -3.80
C ASP A 319 -32.25 11.29 -3.24
N LEU A 320 -32.56 10.94 -1.99
CA LEU A 320 -33.80 11.37 -1.31
C LEU A 320 -33.83 12.88 -1.09
N VAL A 321 -32.71 13.50 -0.71
CA VAL A 321 -32.59 14.96 -0.67
C VAL A 321 -32.86 15.56 -2.06
N ARG A 322 -32.38 14.95 -3.15
CA ARG A 322 -32.68 15.42 -4.52
C ARG A 322 -34.17 15.30 -4.87
N GLN A 323 -34.84 14.23 -4.44
CA GLN A 323 -36.29 14.05 -4.61
C GLN A 323 -37.09 15.10 -3.83
N ARG A 324 -36.71 15.38 -2.57
CA ARG A 324 -37.27 16.46 -1.75
C ARG A 324 -37.16 17.82 -2.45
N GLU A 325 -35.97 18.18 -2.93
CA GLU A 325 -35.78 19.46 -3.63
C GLU A 325 -36.56 19.51 -4.95
N TYR A 326 -36.73 18.39 -5.66
CA TYR A 326 -37.60 18.32 -6.83
C TYR A 326 -39.07 18.61 -6.47
N ILE A 327 -39.61 17.96 -5.43
CA ILE A 327 -40.97 18.20 -4.91
C ILE A 327 -41.14 19.67 -4.49
N LEU A 328 -40.17 20.25 -3.77
CA LEU A 328 -40.20 21.66 -3.37
C LEU A 328 -40.18 22.61 -4.58
N SER A 329 -39.44 22.28 -5.63
CA SER A 329 -39.31 23.10 -6.85
C SER A 329 -40.51 23.06 -7.79
N ASP A 330 -41.35 22.03 -7.73
CA ASP A 330 -42.49 21.86 -8.64
C ASP A 330 -43.56 22.97 -8.42
N PRO A 331 -43.88 23.81 -9.42
CA PRO A 331 -44.89 24.86 -9.26
C PRO A 331 -46.34 24.34 -9.31
N ASN A 332 -46.56 23.08 -9.69
CA ASN A 332 -47.91 22.51 -9.88
C ASN A 332 -48.47 21.84 -8.62
N ILE A 333 -47.64 21.66 -7.59
CA ILE A 333 -47.97 21.01 -6.32
C ILE A 333 -48.19 22.10 -5.26
N ASP A 334 -49.27 22.01 -4.48
CA ASP A 334 -49.51 22.96 -3.39
C ASP A 334 -48.65 22.67 -2.14
N ALA A 335 -48.66 23.58 -1.15
CA ALA A 335 -47.81 23.45 0.04
C ALA A 335 -48.15 22.25 0.93
N MET A 336 -49.40 21.79 0.92
CA MET A 336 -49.87 20.65 1.72
C MET A 336 -49.49 19.34 1.04
N GLU A 337 -49.76 19.22 -0.27
CA GLU A 337 -49.34 18.06 -1.07
C GLU A 337 -47.80 17.93 -1.14
N LYS A 338 -47.06 19.05 -1.16
CA LYS A 338 -45.59 19.04 -1.00
C LYS A 338 -45.16 18.46 0.35
N THR A 339 -45.83 18.84 1.43
CA THR A 339 -45.51 18.34 2.77
C THR A 339 -45.75 16.84 2.84
N GLU A 340 -46.92 16.38 2.39
CA GLU A 340 -47.27 14.96 2.34
C GLU A 340 -46.26 14.13 1.53
N LYS A 341 -45.93 14.57 0.30
CA LYS A 341 -44.93 13.89 -0.55
C LYS A 341 -43.52 13.87 0.03
N ILE A 342 -43.17 14.82 0.89
CA ILE A 342 -41.86 14.87 1.56
C ILE A 342 -41.82 13.93 2.76
N GLU A 343 -42.89 13.84 3.56
CA GLU A 343 -42.99 12.87 4.66
C GLU A 343 -43.11 11.42 4.16
N GLN A 344 -43.59 11.21 2.93
CA GLN A 344 -43.60 9.91 2.24
C GLN A 344 -42.23 9.46 1.71
N LEU A 345 -41.14 10.25 1.85
CA LEU A 345 -39.81 9.85 1.40
C LEU A 345 -39.16 8.88 2.41
N ASP A 346 -38.94 7.64 1.96
CA ASP A 346 -38.32 6.56 2.74
C ASP A 346 -36.94 6.13 2.19
N LEU A 347 -36.23 5.32 2.97
CA LEU A 347 -35.09 4.52 2.52
C LEU A 347 -35.42 3.03 2.69
N ASP A 348 -35.62 2.32 1.58
CA ASP A 348 -35.99 0.89 1.56
C ASP A 348 -37.29 0.59 2.35
N GLY A 349 -38.29 1.47 2.26
CA GLY A 349 -39.55 1.36 3.00
C GLY A 349 -39.48 1.84 4.46
N CYS A 350 -38.30 2.28 4.93
CA CYS A 350 -38.13 2.83 6.28
C CYS A 350 -38.15 4.37 6.26
N PRO A 351 -39.08 5.03 6.98
CA PRO A 351 -39.08 6.49 7.10
C PRO A 351 -37.78 7.01 7.73
N ILE A 352 -37.30 8.18 7.28
CA ILE A 352 -35.97 8.68 7.66
C ILE A 352 -35.82 8.95 9.16
N ALA A 353 -36.90 9.31 9.86
CA ALA A 353 -36.91 9.46 11.31
C ALA A 353 -36.74 8.11 12.05
N ASP A 354 -37.28 7.03 11.48
CA ASP A 354 -37.27 5.69 12.06
C ASP A 354 -35.95 4.96 11.81
N LEU A 355 -35.08 5.50 10.96
CA LEU A 355 -33.68 5.08 10.85
C LEU A 355 -32.89 5.35 12.15
N GLY A 356 -33.40 6.10 13.12
CA GLY A 356 -32.72 6.30 14.41
C GLY A 356 -31.34 6.96 14.31
N LEU A 357 -31.10 7.71 13.23
CA LEU A 357 -29.86 8.46 13.01
C LEU A 357 -29.87 9.75 13.83
N ASP A 358 -28.72 10.08 14.43
CA ASP A 358 -28.46 11.34 15.13
C ASP A 358 -27.32 12.12 14.43
N PHE A 359 -27.01 13.33 14.90
CA PHE A 359 -25.86 14.09 14.42
C PHE A 359 -24.55 13.68 15.13
N VAL A 360 -24.26 12.38 15.18
CA VAL A 360 -22.96 11.80 15.57
C VAL A 360 -22.29 11.17 14.35
N LEU A 361 -20.96 11.24 14.30
CA LEU A 361 -20.20 10.69 13.18
C LEU A 361 -20.28 9.14 13.17
N PRO A 362 -20.75 8.49 12.09
CA PRO A 362 -20.76 7.04 11.98
C PRO A 362 -19.37 6.45 12.22
N GLY A 363 -19.27 5.32 12.94
CA GLY A 363 -17.96 4.76 13.34
C GLY A 363 -17.36 5.39 14.61
N HIS A 364 -17.85 6.55 15.06
CA HIS A 364 -17.16 7.41 16.00
C HIS A 364 -18.11 8.07 17.01
N ALA A 365 -18.69 7.26 17.91
CA ALA A 365 -19.71 7.66 18.89
C ALA A 365 -19.33 8.82 19.84
N ASN A 366 -18.05 9.22 19.88
CA ASN A 366 -17.51 10.35 20.65
C ASN A 366 -17.39 11.66 19.85
N ILE A 367 -17.82 11.71 18.59
CA ILE A 367 -17.71 12.86 17.69
C ILE A 367 -19.10 13.35 17.30
N GLU A 368 -19.62 14.34 18.03
CA GLU A 368 -20.82 15.07 17.62
C GLU A 368 -20.51 16.01 16.45
N LEU A 369 -21.37 15.96 15.43
CA LEU A 369 -21.22 16.73 14.19
C LEU A 369 -21.57 18.22 14.38
N CYS A 370 -22.52 18.49 15.29
CA CYS A 370 -22.98 19.80 15.70
C CYS A 370 -23.20 19.82 17.23
N ARG A 371 -23.54 20.98 17.82
CA ARG A 371 -23.72 21.10 19.27
C ARG A 371 -25.02 20.41 19.71
N GLY A 372 -24.95 19.38 20.56
CA GLY A 372 -26.11 18.59 20.95
C GLY A 372 -26.54 17.62 19.85
N GLY A 373 -25.57 17.19 19.02
CA GLY A 373 -25.86 16.40 17.83
C GLY A 373 -26.48 15.04 18.15
N ARG A 374 -26.07 14.42 19.26
CA ARG A 374 -26.63 13.17 19.79
C ARG A 374 -28.11 13.26 20.12
N ASP A 375 -28.55 14.42 20.60
CA ASP A 375 -29.94 14.66 21.01
C ASP A 375 -30.80 15.22 19.84
N THR A 376 -30.21 15.33 18.64
CA THR A 376 -30.86 15.86 17.44
C THR A 376 -31.13 14.71 16.46
N PRO A 377 -32.38 14.24 16.30
CA PRO A 377 -32.69 13.20 15.33
C PRO A 377 -32.56 13.72 13.89
N VAL A 378 -32.12 12.85 12.99
CA VAL A 378 -32.11 13.10 11.55
C VAL A 378 -33.50 12.82 10.98
N THR A 379 -34.01 13.74 10.17
CA THR A 379 -35.30 13.66 9.50
C THR A 379 -35.12 14.09 8.05
N VAL A 380 -36.11 13.84 7.19
CA VAL A 380 -36.10 14.25 5.78
C VAL A 380 -35.79 15.75 5.59
N HIS A 381 -36.13 16.60 6.56
CA HIS A 381 -35.89 18.05 6.51
C HIS A 381 -34.44 18.46 6.79
N ASN A 382 -33.74 17.76 7.68
CA ASN A 382 -32.35 18.07 8.06
C ASN A 382 -31.31 17.11 7.45
N LEU A 383 -31.76 16.09 6.70
CA LEU A 383 -30.92 15.05 6.07
C LEU A 383 -29.77 15.61 5.22
N HIS A 384 -30.01 16.70 4.48
CA HIS A 384 -28.99 17.39 3.69
C HIS A 384 -27.83 17.93 4.55
N GLN A 385 -28.14 18.40 5.77
CA GLN A 385 -27.16 18.88 6.74
C GLN A 385 -26.40 17.70 7.36
N TYR A 386 -27.07 16.57 7.63
CA TYR A 386 -26.43 15.34 8.10
C TYR A 386 -25.37 14.84 7.11
N ILE A 387 -25.74 14.63 5.84
CA ILE A 387 -24.82 14.18 4.77
C ILE A 387 -23.61 15.13 4.64
N SER A 388 -23.88 16.45 4.63
CA SER A 388 -22.84 17.47 4.53
C SER A 388 -21.87 17.42 5.72
N LEU A 389 -22.39 17.31 6.94
CA LEU A 389 -21.57 17.27 8.15
C LEU A 389 -20.80 15.96 8.30
N VAL A 390 -21.38 14.79 8.01
CA VAL A 390 -20.66 13.51 8.04
C VAL A 390 -19.49 13.55 7.06
N THR A 391 -19.72 14.00 5.82
CA THR A 391 -18.67 14.16 4.80
C THR A 391 -17.58 15.12 5.27
N TYR A 392 -17.97 16.29 5.80
CA TYR A 392 -17.05 17.32 6.29
C TYR A 392 -16.22 16.86 7.49
N TRP A 393 -16.80 16.09 8.42
CA TRP A 393 -16.08 15.60 9.60
C TRP A 393 -15.14 14.43 9.30
N PHE A 394 -15.51 13.52 8.39
CA PHE A 394 -14.60 12.47 7.92
C PHE A 394 -13.40 13.05 7.16
N LEU A 395 -13.65 13.98 6.24
CA LEU A 395 -12.66 14.39 5.25
C LEU A 395 -11.94 15.70 5.58
N ILE A 396 -12.52 16.57 6.42
CA ILE A 396 -12.00 17.91 6.71
C ILE A 396 -11.76 18.14 8.21
N GLU A 397 -12.79 18.46 8.99
CA GLU A 397 -12.68 18.94 10.39
C GLU A 397 -11.99 17.93 11.31
N GLY A 398 -12.37 16.64 11.21
CA GLY A 398 -11.82 15.59 12.05
C GLY A 398 -10.34 15.29 11.79
N VAL A 399 -9.81 15.69 10.63
CA VAL A 399 -8.43 15.37 10.19
C VAL A 399 -7.52 16.59 10.09
N GLN A 400 -8.08 17.80 10.18
CA GLN A 400 -7.35 19.07 10.05
C GLN A 400 -6.10 19.14 10.94
N LYS A 401 -6.20 18.81 12.23
CA LYS A 401 -5.08 18.93 13.18
C LYS A 401 -3.91 18.00 12.85
N GLN A 402 -4.20 16.86 12.23
CA GLN A 402 -3.23 15.88 11.76
C GLN A 402 -2.52 16.43 10.51
N PHE A 403 -3.28 16.92 9.54
CA PHE A 403 -2.72 17.49 8.31
C PHE A 403 -1.95 18.80 8.53
N GLU A 404 -2.40 19.68 9.43
CA GLU A 404 -1.64 20.86 9.86
C GLU A 404 -0.26 20.48 10.42
N ALA A 405 -0.22 19.49 11.32
CA ALA A 405 1.02 18.99 11.89
C ALA A 405 1.91 18.33 10.84
N LEU A 406 1.33 17.61 9.88
CA LEU A 406 2.04 17.02 8.75
C LEU A 406 2.65 18.08 7.82
N ARG A 407 1.87 19.10 7.43
CA ARG A 407 2.35 20.24 6.62
C ARG A 407 3.51 20.96 7.33
N GLU A 408 3.37 21.25 8.63
CA GLU A 408 4.42 21.84 9.46
C GLU A 408 5.70 20.96 9.49
N GLY A 409 5.53 19.65 9.64
CA GLY A 409 6.62 18.69 9.59
C GLY A 409 7.34 18.70 8.24
N PHE A 410 6.57 18.71 7.14
CA PHE A 410 7.09 18.71 5.79
C PHE A 410 7.87 19.99 5.46
N ASP A 411 7.25 21.17 5.68
CA ASP A 411 7.88 22.47 5.45
C ASP A 411 9.15 22.70 6.28
N SER A 412 9.29 22.05 7.44
CA SER A 412 10.53 22.10 8.25
C SER A 412 11.75 21.41 7.62
N VAL A 413 11.55 20.70 6.51
CA VAL A 413 12.56 19.89 5.82
C VAL A 413 12.64 20.25 4.32
N PHE A 414 11.51 20.38 3.65
CA PHE A 414 11.43 20.70 2.22
C PHE A 414 10.18 21.57 1.96
N PRO A 415 10.28 22.71 1.23
CA PRO A 415 9.13 23.58 1.01
C PRO A 415 7.98 22.88 0.27
N ILE A 416 6.85 22.67 0.95
CA ILE A 416 5.72 21.85 0.47
C ILE A 416 5.07 22.45 -0.78
N GLN A 417 5.17 23.77 -0.97
CA GLN A 417 4.59 24.47 -2.11
C GLN A 417 5.23 24.02 -3.44
N ARG A 418 6.43 23.42 -3.40
CA ARG A 418 7.06 22.80 -4.59
C ARG A 418 6.30 21.58 -5.10
N LEU A 419 5.54 20.88 -4.24
CA LEU A 419 4.71 19.75 -4.68
C LEU A 419 3.58 20.17 -5.63
N ARG A 420 3.19 21.45 -5.63
CA ARG A 420 2.14 22.00 -6.52
C ARG A 420 2.54 22.07 -8.01
N MET A 421 3.72 21.58 -8.37
CA MET A 421 4.09 21.32 -9.76
C MET A 421 3.54 19.99 -10.31
N PHE A 422 3.03 19.14 -9.42
CA PHE A 422 2.39 17.86 -9.73
C PHE A 422 0.89 17.93 -9.46
N TYR A 423 0.10 17.14 -10.20
CA TYR A 423 -1.28 16.88 -9.84
C TYR A 423 -1.35 15.95 -8.61
N PRO A 424 -2.40 16.01 -7.77
CA PRO A 424 -2.57 15.12 -6.62
C PRO A 424 -2.46 13.63 -6.96
N GLU A 425 -2.92 13.24 -8.15
CA GLU A 425 -2.87 11.89 -8.69
C GLU A 425 -1.44 11.44 -9.05
N GLU A 426 -0.53 12.37 -9.36
CA GLU A 426 0.89 12.09 -9.67
C GLU A 426 1.75 11.97 -8.41
N LEU A 427 1.31 12.54 -7.28
CA LEU A 427 2.07 12.50 -6.03
C LEU A 427 2.23 11.07 -5.48
N GLU A 428 1.32 10.15 -5.78
CA GLU A 428 1.53 8.73 -5.49
C GLU A 428 2.80 8.20 -6.17
N CYS A 429 3.02 8.53 -7.44
CA CYS A 429 4.25 8.16 -8.14
C CYS A 429 5.48 8.87 -7.58
N VAL A 430 5.36 10.11 -7.10
CA VAL A 430 6.48 10.86 -6.50
C VAL A 430 6.92 10.26 -5.17
N PHE A 431 5.98 9.91 -4.28
CA PHE A 431 6.29 9.37 -2.96
C PHE A 431 6.52 7.85 -2.96
N CYS A 432 5.79 7.10 -3.78
CA CYS A 432 5.71 5.64 -3.70
C CYS A 432 6.19 4.93 -4.97
N GLY A 433 6.58 5.67 -6.02
CA GLY A 433 7.10 5.09 -7.27
C GLY A 433 6.05 4.44 -8.15
N SER A 434 6.50 3.62 -9.10
CA SER A 434 5.63 2.94 -10.06
C SER A 434 4.89 1.76 -9.41
N GLY A 435 3.59 1.93 -9.17
CA GLY A 435 2.73 0.84 -8.68
C GLY A 435 1.34 1.25 -8.22
N SER A 436 0.62 2.07 -9.00
CA SER A 436 -0.76 2.44 -8.65
C SER A 436 -1.66 1.19 -8.64
N GLU A 437 -2.50 1.05 -7.61
CA GLU A 437 -3.33 -0.14 -7.42
C GLU A 437 -4.36 -0.35 -8.56
N GLN A 438 -4.60 0.70 -9.35
CA GLN A 438 -5.48 0.74 -10.51
C GLN A 438 -4.83 0.20 -11.79
N GLN A 439 -3.49 0.15 -11.88
CA GLN A 439 -2.77 -0.52 -12.97
C GLN A 439 -2.06 -1.77 -12.48
N HIS A 440 -2.79 -2.89 -12.54
CA HIS A 440 -2.24 -4.26 -12.50
C HIS A 440 -1.39 -4.55 -13.75
N SER A 441 -0.32 -3.77 -13.96
CA SER A 441 0.66 -4.01 -15.03
C SER A 441 1.53 -5.20 -14.63
N ARG A 442 1.17 -6.39 -15.12
CA ARG A 442 2.04 -7.56 -15.06
C ARG A 442 3.34 -7.23 -15.81
N TRP A 443 4.47 -7.63 -15.26
CA TRP A 443 5.75 -7.41 -15.92
C TRP A 443 5.83 -8.23 -17.21
N GLU A 444 6.05 -7.56 -18.34
CA GLU A 444 6.20 -8.24 -19.63
C GLU A 444 7.65 -8.76 -19.78
N ILE A 445 7.81 -9.98 -20.29
CA ILE A 445 9.13 -10.60 -20.52
C ILE A 445 10.02 -9.69 -21.38
N LYS A 446 9.47 -9.07 -22.42
CA LYS A 446 10.20 -8.13 -23.27
C LYS A 446 10.67 -6.89 -22.51
N MET A 447 9.83 -6.34 -21.63
CA MET A 447 10.20 -5.20 -20.77
C MET A 447 11.31 -5.58 -19.81
N LEU A 448 11.28 -6.79 -19.22
CA LEU A 448 12.35 -7.29 -18.37
C LEU A 448 13.67 -7.46 -19.15
N GLN A 449 13.64 -8.09 -20.34
CA GLN A 449 14.79 -8.25 -21.24
C GLN A 449 15.43 -6.92 -21.65
N GLU A 450 14.63 -5.89 -21.92
CA GLU A 450 15.11 -4.54 -22.26
C GLU A 450 15.65 -3.73 -21.08
N SER A 451 15.35 -4.13 -19.83
CA SER A 451 15.64 -3.34 -18.63
C SER A 451 16.72 -3.96 -17.73
N CYS A 452 16.79 -5.29 -17.69
CA CYS A 452 17.76 -6.03 -16.89
C CYS A 452 19.02 -6.33 -17.71
N ARG A 453 20.18 -6.32 -17.06
CA ARG A 453 21.47 -6.71 -17.65
C ARG A 453 21.81 -8.14 -17.26
N THR A 454 22.54 -8.83 -18.12
CA THR A 454 23.10 -10.16 -17.86
C THR A 454 24.62 -10.10 -18.03
N ASP A 455 25.37 -10.69 -17.11
CA ASP A 455 26.84 -10.70 -17.13
C ASP A 455 27.40 -11.99 -16.48
N HIS A 456 28.72 -12.17 -16.50
CA HIS A 456 29.48 -13.20 -15.79
C HIS A 456 28.83 -14.59 -15.84
N GLY A 457 28.83 -15.19 -17.04
CA GLY A 457 28.36 -16.56 -17.27
C GLY A 457 26.88 -16.71 -17.62
N PHE A 458 26.11 -15.61 -17.67
CA PHE A 458 24.78 -15.59 -18.29
C PHE A 458 24.67 -14.53 -19.39
N HIS A 459 23.80 -14.82 -20.35
CA HIS A 459 23.42 -13.96 -21.47
C HIS A 459 21.89 -13.91 -21.58
N GLN A 460 21.34 -12.94 -22.32
CA GLN A 460 19.88 -12.76 -22.42
C GLN A 460 19.13 -13.98 -22.99
N ASP A 461 19.79 -14.80 -23.81
CA ASP A 461 19.27 -16.05 -24.40
C ASP A 461 19.46 -17.28 -23.50
N SER A 462 20.17 -17.17 -22.38
CA SER A 462 20.43 -18.28 -21.46
C SER A 462 19.13 -18.83 -20.85
N GLN A 463 19.00 -20.15 -20.78
CA GLN A 463 17.79 -20.83 -20.28
C GLN A 463 17.38 -20.37 -18.87
N ALA A 464 18.35 -20.20 -17.97
CA ALA A 464 18.11 -19.68 -16.61
C ALA A 464 17.53 -18.25 -16.61
N ILE A 465 17.94 -17.40 -17.56
CA ILE A 465 17.45 -16.02 -17.68
C ILE A 465 16.02 -16.00 -18.24
N GLN A 466 15.70 -16.86 -19.22
CA GLN A 466 14.34 -17.02 -19.71
C GLN A 466 13.40 -17.55 -18.62
N TYR A 467 13.84 -18.55 -17.85
CA TYR A 467 13.11 -19.03 -16.66
C TYR A 467 12.87 -17.92 -15.65
N LEU A 468 13.87 -17.10 -15.34
CA LEU A 468 13.70 -15.96 -14.43
C LEU A 468 12.63 -15.00 -14.96
N TYR A 469 12.70 -14.56 -16.21
CA TYR A 469 11.72 -13.61 -16.75
C TYR A 469 10.30 -14.17 -16.83
N GLU A 470 10.12 -15.46 -17.15
CA GLU A 470 8.81 -16.13 -17.08
C GLU A 470 8.26 -16.20 -15.64
N ILE A 471 9.12 -16.47 -14.66
CA ILE A 471 8.75 -16.48 -13.24
C ILE A 471 8.30 -15.09 -12.80
N LEU A 472 9.11 -14.06 -13.10
CA LEU A 472 8.82 -12.66 -12.76
C LEU A 472 7.53 -12.17 -13.44
N ALA A 473 7.31 -12.49 -14.72
CA ALA A 473 6.09 -12.15 -15.45
C ALA A 473 4.82 -12.85 -14.92
N SER A 474 4.98 -13.98 -14.23
CA SER A 474 3.89 -14.73 -13.59
C SER A 474 3.69 -14.43 -12.11
N TYR A 475 4.48 -13.53 -11.52
CA TYR A 475 4.32 -13.13 -10.11
C TYR A 475 3.07 -12.29 -9.89
N ASN A 476 2.36 -12.60 -8.79
CA ASN A 476 1.32 -11.73 -8.24
C ASN A 476 1.95 -10.52 -7.50
N ARG A 477 1.12 -9.57 -7.05
CA ARG A 477 1.57 -8.34 -6.38
C ARG A 477 2.51 -8.60 -5.19
N ASP A 478 2.22 -9.59 -4.36
CA ASP A 478 2.98 -9.87 -3.15
C ASP A 478 4.31 -10.54 -3.47
N GLU A 479 4.32 -11.47 -4.44
CA GLU A 479 5.55 -12.07 -4.97
C GLU A 479 6.44 -11.02 -5.66
N GLN A 480 5.87 -10.09 -6.42
CA GLN A 480 6.58 -8.96 -7.02
C GLN A 480 7.23 -8.06 -5.95
N ARG A 481 6.46 -7.66 -4.93
CA ARG A 481 6.94 -6.82 -3.82
C ARG A 481 8.05 -7.51 -3.02
N ALA A 482 7.89 -8.80 -2.70
CA ALA A 482 8.91 -9.59 -2.00
C ALA A 482 10.20 -9.71 -2.83
N PHE A 483 10.10 -9.95 -4.13
CA PHE A 483 11.26 -9.98 -5.03
C PHE A 483 11.97 -8.63 -5.13
N LEU A 484 11.22 -7.52 -5.27
CA LEU A 484 11.82 -6.19 -5.30
C LEU A 484 12.53 -5.84 -3.98
N GLN A 485 11.89 -6.16 -2.84
CA GLN A 485 12.49 -5.97 -1.52
C GLN A 485 13.80 -6.75 -1.40
N PHE A 486 13.82 -8.00 -1.87
CA PHE A 486 15.00 -8.84 -1.89
C PHE A 486 16.12 -8.27 -2.79
N VAL A 487 15.85 -7.91 -4.04
CA VAL A 487 16.93 -7.51 -4.98
C VAL A 487 17.34 -6.03 -4.92
N THR A 488 16.50 -5.14 -4.36
CA THR A 488 16.76 -3.69 -4.29
C THR A 488 16.79 -3.11 -2.87
N GLY A 489 16.24 -3.81 -1.88
CA GLY A 489 15.98 -3.25 -0.55
C GLY A 489 14.72 -2.39 -0.45
N SER A 490 13.93 -2.25 -1.52
CA SER A 490 12.65 -1.52 -1.55
C SER A 490 11.54 -2.38 -2.18
N PRO A 491 10.29 -2.35 -1.68
CA PRO A 491 9.22 -3.21 -2.20
C PRO A 491 8.52 -2.61 -3.44
N ARG A 492 9.03 -1.49 -3.99
CA ARG A 492 8.48 -0.76 -5.13
C ARG A 492 9.59 -0.32 -6.09
N LEU A 493 9.25 -0.12 -7.36
CA LEU A 493 10.17 0.40 -8.38
C LEU A 493 10.08 1.93 -8.47
N PRO A 494 11.18 2.64 -8.80
CA PRO A 494 11.13 4.07 -9.12
C PRO A 494 10.16 4.38 -10.27
N THR A 495 9.74 5.64 -10.36
CA THR A 495 8.94 6.13 -11.49
C THR A 495 9.64 5.85 -12.82
N GLY A 496 9.04 4.99 -13.65
CA GLY A 496 9.66 4.45 -14.88
C GLY A 496 10.03 2.97 -14.80
N GLY A 497 9.78 2.30 -13.68
CA GLY A 497 9.94 0.85 -13.53
C GLY A 497 11.41 0.39 -13.53
N PHE A 498 11.66 -0.82 -14.02
CA PHE A 498 13.01 -1.41 -14.03
C PHE A 498 14.05 -0.57 -14.77
N LYS A 499 13.67 0.17 -15.83
CA LYS A 499 14.58 1.05 -16.59
C LYS A 499 15.07 2.25 -15.79
N ALA A 500 14.38 2.62 -14.70
CA ALA A 500 14.77 3.71 -13.81
C ALA A 500 15.69 3.25 -12.65
N LEU A 501 15.93 1.94 -12.49
CA LEU A 501 16.90 1.44 -11.51
C LEU A 501 18.31 1.92 -11.88
N THR A 502 18.96 2.58 -10.92
CA THR A 502 20.31 3.11 -11.07
C THR A 502 21.20 2.59 -9.93
N PRO A 503 22.12 1.65 -10.19
CA PRO A 503 22.38 0.98 -11.47
C PRO A 503 21.24 0.02 -11.89
N PRO A 504 21.14 -0.38 -13.18
CA PRO A 504 20.16 -1.36 -13.64
C PRO A 504 20.32 -2.73 -12.97
N LEU A 505 19.21 -3.44 -12.79
CA LEU A 505 19.22 -4.80 -12.24
C LEU A 505 20.10 -5.71 -13.10
N THR A 506 21.18 -6.23 -12.52
CA THR A 506 22.17 -7.06 -13.21
C THR A 506 22.15 -8.48 -12.66
N ILE A 507 21.96 -9.46 -13.53
CA ILE A 507 21.79 -10.88 -13.20
C ILE A 507 23.04 -11.64 -13.66
N VAL A 508 23.65 -12.42 -12.79
CA VAL A 508 24.87 -13.19 -13.09
C VAL A 508 24.80 -14.61 -12.60
N ARG A 509 25.63 -15.48 -13.18
CA ARG A 509 25.76 -16.86 -12.73
C ARG A 509 26.49 -16.88 -11.39
N LYS A 510 25.90 -17.52 -10.38
CA LYS A 510 26.58 -17.80 -9.12
C LYS A 510 27.64 -18.89 -9.39
N THR A 511 28.91 -18.55 -9.19
CA THR A 511 30.00 -19.54 -9.21
C THR A 511 29.82 -20.55 -8.09
N LEU A 512 29.97 -21.82 -8.44
CA LEU A 512 29.92 -22.99 -7.57
C LEU A 512 31.03 -23.95 -8.05
N ASP A 513 31.55 -24.78 -7.16
CA ASP A 513 32.56 -25.78 -7.52
C ASP A 513 31.94 -26.87 -8.42
N GLU A 514 32.71 -27.48 -9.32
CA GLU A 514 32.18 -28.44 -10.32
C GLU A 514 31.45 -29.65 -9.72
N ASN A 515 31.73 -29.99 -8.45
CA ASN A 515 31.09 -31.08 -7.72
C ASN A 515 29.84 -30.67 -6.91
N GLN A 516 29.42 -29.39 -6.97
CA GLN A 516 28.28 -28.87 -6.22
C GLN A 516 27.02 -28.77 -7.10
N ASN A 517 25.88 -29.20 -6.57
CA ASN A 517 24.60 -29.11 -7.26
C ASN A 517 24.00 -27.69 -7.13
N PRO A 518 23.75 -26.96 -8.22
CA PRO A 518 23.15 -25.62 -8.17
C PRO A 518 21.81 -25.56 -7.43
N ASN A 519 21.04 -26.65 -7.45
CA ASN A 519 19.75 -26.75 -6.79
C ASN A 519 19.82 -26.74 -5.26
N ASP A 520 20.98 -26.92 -4.64
CA ASP A 520 21.11 -26.90 -3.19
C ASP A 520 21.22 -25.46 -2.66
N TYR A 521 21.76 -24.54 -3.46
CA TYR A 521 22.05 -23.16 -3.06
C TYR A 521 20.88 -22.20 -3.28
N LEU A 522 20.80 -21.17 -2.44
CA LEU A 522 19.92 -20.01 -2.64
C LEU A 522 20.60 -18.95 -3.53
N PRO A 523 19.83 -18.14 -4.27
CA PRO A 523 20.35 -16.93 -4.90
C PRO A 523 20.82 -15.95 -3.83
N SER A 524 21.78 -15.10 -4.16
CA SER A 524 22.26 -14.05 -3.27
C SER A 524 22.32 -12.70 -3.99
N VAL A 525 22.18 -11.61 -3.23
CA VAL A 525 21.97 -10.26 -3.76
C VAL A 525 22.99 -9.26 -3.24
N MET A 526 23.28 -8.24 -4.03
CA MET A 526 24.02 -7.05 -3.60
C MET A 526 23.13 -5.84 -3.87
N THR A 527 22.19 -5.57 -2.96
CA THR A 527 21.12 -4.57 -3.12
C THR A 527 21.65 -3.16 -3.39
N CYS A 528 22.80 -2.79 -2.80
CA CYS A 528 23.44 -1.50 -3.05
C CYS A 528 23.80 -1.23 -4.52
N VAL A 529 23.90 -2.27 -5.35
CA VAL A 529 24.21 -2.18 -6.80
C VAL A 529 23.24 -3.02 -7.65
N ASN A 530 22.04 -3.32 -7.13
CA ASN A 530 20.98 -4.08 -7.81
C ASN A 530 21.50 -5.34 -8.53
N TYR A 531 22.25 -6.18 -7.83
CA TYR A 531 22.93 -7.34 -8.41
C TYR A 531 22.34 -8.65 -7.88
N LEU A 532 21.99 -9.59 -8.76
CA LEU A 532 21.42 -10.90 -8.44
C LEU A 532 22.36 -12.01 -8.91
N LYS A 533 23.00 -12.71 -7.96
CA LYS A 533 23.79 -13.93 -8.21
C LYS A 533 22.87 -15.14 -8.17
N LEU A 534 22.58 -15.72 -9.32
CA LEU A 534 21.60 -16.78 -9.52
C LEU A 534 22.32 -18.11 -9.84
N PRO A 535 22.10 -19.19 -9.07
CA PRO A 535 22.53 -20.54 -9.46
C PRO A 535 21.87 -20.99 -10.76
N ASP A 536 22.58 -21.84 -11.50
CA ASP A 536 22.10 -22.41 -12.76
C ASP A 536 21.16 -23.60 -12.50
N TYR A 537 19.94 -23.28 -12.05
CA TYR A 537 18.95 -24.27 -11.59
C TYR A 537 18.46 -25.19 -12.71
N SER A 538 18.25 -26.47 -12.38
CA SER A 538 17.86 -27.48 -13.36
C SER A 538 16.43 -27.32 -13.93
N SER A 539 15.55 -26.55 -13.29
CA SER A 539 14.21 -26.26 -13.81
C SER A 539 13.64 -24.94 -13.29
N ARG A 540 12.60 -24.45 -13.98
CA ARG A 540 11.86 -23.22 -13.62
C ARG A 540 11.18 -23.33 -12.25
N GLU A 541 10.70 -24.52 -11.89
CA GLU A 541 10.02 -24.82 -10.62
C GLU A 541 11.01 -24.72 -9.44
N VAL A 542 12.20 -25.30 -9.60
CA VAL A 542 13.29 -25.18 -8.61
C VAL A 542 13.68 -23.72 -8.43
N MET A 543 13.89 -23.00 -9.53
CA MET A 543 14.22 -21.57 -9.50
C MET A 543 13.13 -20.75 -8.80
N ARG A 544 11.84 -20.96 -9.12
CA ARG A 544 10.73 -20.24 -8.47
C ARG A 544 10.71 -20.50 -6.98
N GLN A 545 10.87 -21.75 -6.56
CA GLN A 545 10.88 -22.12 -5.14
C GLN A 545 12.07 -21.49 -4.41
N LYS A 546 13.27 -21.52 -4.99
CA LYS A 546 14.48 -20.92 -4.39
C LYS A 546 14.43 -19.40 -4.31
N LEU A 547 13.88 -18.73 -5.34
CA LEU A 547 13.60 -17.28 -5.30
C LEU A 547 12.60 -16.94 -4.19
N LYS A 548 11.50 -17.72 -4.05
CA LYS A 548 10.51 -17.52 -3.00
C LYS A 548 11.08 -17.71 -1.60
N VAL A 549 11.90 -18.75 -1.38
CA VAL A 549 12.59 -18.99 -0.11
C VAL A 549 13.54 -17.82 0.20
N ALA A 550 14.40 -17.43 -0.74
CA ALA A 550 15.36 -16.34 -0.52
C ALA A 550 14.68 -14.98 -0.29
N ALA A 551 13.60 -14.67 -0.98
CA ALA A 551 12.85 -13.43 -0.76
C ALA A 551 12.14 -13.39 0.60
N ASN A 552 11.63 -14.53 1.06
CA ASN A 552 11.01 -14.64 2.38
C ASN A 552 12.05 -14.58 3.52
N GLU A 553 13.12 -15.37 3.43
CA GLU A 553 14.14 -15.48 4.50
C GLU A 553 15.08 -14.26 4.54
N GLY A 554 15.45 -13.73 3.38
CA GLY A 554 16.28 -12.52 3.25
C GLY A 554 15.58 -11.24 3.70
N SER A 555 14.25 -11.24 3.86
CA SER A 555 13.49 -10.08 4.36
C SER A 555 13.80 -9.71 5.82
N MET A 556 14.38 -10.64 6.58
CA MET A 556 14.68 -10.49 8.01
C MET A 556 16.19 -10.55 8.33
N SER A 557 17.05 -10.77 7.33
CA SER A 557 18.44 -11.13 7.53
C SER A 557 19.29 -10.85 6.29
N PHE A 558 20.10 -9.80 6.34
CA PHE A 558 21.17 -9.56 5.35
C PHE A 558 22.46 -10.34 5.65
N HIS A 559 22.42 -11.36 6.52
CA HIS A 559 23.60 -12.07 7.03
C HIS A 559 24.27 -13.08 6.07
N LEU A 560 23.98 -13.05 4.77
CA LEU A 560 24.56 -13.95 3.76
C LEU A 560 25.26 -13.16 2.63
N SER A 561 26.32 -12.46 3.01
CA SER A 561 27.36 -11.92 2.11
C SER A 561 28.64 -12.75 2.20
#